data_AF-A0A7W1TJV3-F1
#
_entry.id   AF-A0A7W1TJV3-F1
#
_cell.length_a   1.000
_cell.length_b   1.000
_cell.length_c   1.000
_cell.angle_alpha   90.00
_cell.angle_beta   90.00
_cell.angle_gamma   90.00
#
_symmetry.space_group_name_H-M   'P 1'
#
loop_
_entity.id
_entity.type
_entity.pdbx_description
1 polymer ?
#
loop_
_entity_poly.entity_id
_entity_poly.type
_entity_poly.pdbx_seq_one_letter_code
_entity_poly.pdbx_strand_id
1 'polypeptide(L)'
;MMRSRLPTQAECRRRASRYSRPGQAIVELALAITFIMILFSAAVDLGLTFMSYQSLVNAIAEASSYLDLNPALSCTSPCDPFGAADDIARTRFRSEQGSIIHGVGNPSDLNANHIDDLSEAGGAAYVTSMIQIDEADNTQIDSASNGNFALLGNYNPSATDSACQQRVSVPHSLTNPNITSCYIVIRAAMLYKPFILQRLLGNTLTIHAISVRRIVKG
;
A
#
# COMPACT_ATOMS: atom_id res chain seq x y z
N MET A 1 -57.77 -53.33 1.17
CA MET A 1 -56.67 -54.31 1.32
C MET A 1 -55.40 -53.73 0.70
N MET A 2 -54.50 -53.21 1.53
CA MET A 2 -53.21 -52.64 1.09
C MET A 2 -52.09 -53.51 1.69
N ARG A 3 -51.43 -54.30 0.84
CA ARG A 3 -50.27 -55.12 1.25
C ARG A 3 -49.01 -54.26 1.18
N SER A 4 -48.55 -53.78 2.34
CA SER A 4 -47.22 -53.19 2.50
C SER A 4 -46.16 -54.28 2.33
N ARG A 5 -45.39 -54.22 1.23
CA ARG A 5 -44.20 -55.07 1.07
C ARG A 5 -43.06 -54.44 1.90
N LEU A 6 -42.74 -55.08 3.01
CA LEU A 6 -41.52 -54.79 3.76
C LEU A 6 -40.30 -55.12 2.88
N PRO A 7 -39.32 -54.21 2.77
CA PRO A 7 -38.11 -54.47 2.01
C PRO A 7 -37.37 -55.67 2.61
N THR A 8 -36.99 -56.61 1.76
CA THR A 8 -36.29 -57.84 2.13
C THR A 8 -34.90 -57.50 2.68
N GLN A 9 -34.51 -58.15 3.77
CA GLN A 9 -33.22 -57.91 4.47
C GLN A 9 -31.98 -57.98 3.55
N ALA A 10 -32.10 -58.63 2.39
CA ALA A 10 -31.06 -58.67 1.35
C ALA A 10 -30.77 -57.29 0.73
N GLU A 11 -31.76 -56.39 0.63
CA GLU A 11 -31.58 -55.03 0.11
C GLU A 11 -30.90 -54.09 1.12
N CYS A 12 -31.18 -54.25 2.42
CA CYS A 12 -30.46 -53.50 3.47
C CYS A 12 -28.97 -53.87 3.52
N ARG A 13 -28.61 -55.13 3.29
CA ARG A 13 -27.22 -55.59 3.34
C ARG A 13 -26.36 -55.09 2.16
N ARG A 14 -26.95 -54.94 0.96
CA ARG A 14 -26.26 -54.34 -0.21
C ARG A 14 -26.01 -52.84 -0.06
N ARG A 15 -26.79 -52.13 0.76
CA ARG A 15 -26.52 -50.71 1.08
C ARG A 15 -25.45 -50.55 2.16
N ALA A 16 -25.37 -51.47 3.11
CA ALA A 16 -24.34 -51.48 4.15
C ALA A 16 -22.94 -51.91 3.66
N SER A 17 -22.80 -52.60 2.51
CA SER A 17 -21.47 -52.90 1.93
C SER A 17 -20.89 -51.77 1.08
N ARG A 18 -21.56 -50.61 1.00
CA ARG A 18 -20.94 -49.33 0.60
C ARG A 18 -20.26 -48.61 1.77
N TYR A 19 -20.10 -49.29 2.91
CA TYR A 19 -19.26 -48.82 4.00
C TYR A 19 -17.80 -48.78 3.53
N SER A 20 -17.34 -47.54 3.30
CA SER A 20 -15.98 -47.05 3.46
C SER A 20 -14.91 -48.14 3.43
N ARG A 21 -14.22 -48.29 2.29
CA ARG A 21 -12.97 -49.05 2.26
C ARG A 21 -12.06 -48.48 3.36
N PRO A 22 -11.56 -49.28 4.31
CA PRO A 22 -10.61 -48.81 5.31
C PRO A 22 -9.40 -48.22 4.57
N GLY A 23 -9.14 -46.93 4.81
CA GLY A 23 -8.14 -46.14 4.07
C GLY A 23 -8.69 -45.04 3.18
N GLN A 24 -9.95 -45.10 2.73
CA GLN A 24 -10.56 -44.02 1.93
C GLN A 24 -10.66 -42.71 2.72
N ALA A 25 -11.06 -42.78 4.00
CA ALA A 25 -11.11 -41.62 4.88
C ALA A 25 -9.74 -40.95 5.09
N ILE A 26 -8.64 -41.72 5.07
CA ILE A 26 -7.28 -41.18 5.20
C ILE A 26 -6.89 -40.42 3.93
N VAL A 27 -7.26 -40.94 2.76
CA VAL A 27 -6.99 -40.27 1.47
C VAL A 27 -7.80 -38.99 1.34
N GLU A 28 -9.09 -39.01 1.68
CA GLU A 28 -9.95 -37.83 1.67
C GLU A 28 -9.45 -36.76 2.65
N LEU A 29 -9.01 -37.17 3.85
CA LEU A 29 -8.41 -36.26 4.82
C LEU A 29 -7.10 -35.66 4.32
N ALA A 30 -6.22 -36.46 3.69
CA ALA A 30 -4.96 -35.97 3.15
C ALA A 30 -5.17 -34.92 2.06
N LEU A 31 -6.15 -35.14 1.17
CA LEU A 31 -6.54 -34.15 0.15
C LEU A 31 -7.11 -32.88 0.78
N ALA A 32 -8.00 -33.02 1.78
CA ALA A 32 -8.58 -31.88 2.48
C ALA A 32 -7.51 -31.05 3.21
N ILE A 33 -6.58 -31.70 3.93
CA ILE A 33 -5.48 -31.01 4.63
C ILE A 33 -4.58 -30.28 3.64
N THR A 34 -4.24 -30.89 2.51
CA THR A 34 -3.42 -30.25 1.48
C THR A 34 -4.09 -28.96 0.99
N PHE A 35 -5.41 -29.02 0.73
CA PHE A 35 -6.17 -27.85 0.32
C PHE A 35 -6.22 -26.77 1.42
N ILE A 36 -6.45 -27.16 2.68
CA ILE A 36 -6.46 -26.23 3.82
C ILE A 36 -5.09 -25.56 3.99
N MET A 37 -3.99 -26.30 3.84
CA MET A 37 -2.63 -25.75 3.95
C MET A 37 -2.35 -24.72 2.85
N ILE A 38 -2.82 -24.95 1.62
CA ILE A 38 -2.71 -23.98 0.53
C ILE A 38 -3.51 -22.71 0.85
N LEU A 39 -4.73 -22.84 1.38
CA LEU A 39 -5.54 -21.68 1.78
C LEU A 39 -4.91 -20.89 2.94
N PHE A 40 -4.40 -21.58 3.96
CA PHE A 40 -3.73 -20.94 5.08
C PHE A 40 -2.48 -20.20 4.65
N SER A 41 -1.70 -20.82 3.77
CA SER A 41 -0.54 -20.25 3.11
C SER A 41 -0.87 -18.97 2.33
N ALA A 42 -1.93 -18.99 1.53
CA ALA A 42 -2.41 -17.81 0.80
C ALA A 42 -2.89 -16.70 1.76
N ALA A 43 -3.53 -17.07 2.88
CA ALA A 43 -3.97 -16.12 3.90
C ALA A 43 -2.78 -15.44 4.61
N VAL A 44 -1.68 -16.17 4.85
CA VAL A 44 -0.44 -15.60 5.40
C VAL A 44 0.17 -14.58 4.44
N ASP A 45 0.28 -14.90 3.15
CA ASP A 45 0.78 -13.94 2.14
C ASP A 45 -0.08 -12.67 2.10
N LEU A 46 -1.41 -12.81 2.08
CA LEU A 46 -2.33 -11.67 2.11
C LEU A 46 -2.13 -10.84 3.39
N GLY A 47 -2.00 -11.49 4.55
CA GLY A 47 -1.73 -10.82 5.82
C GLY A 47 -0.44 -10.01 5.81
N LEU A 48 0.64 -10.58 5.24
CA LEU A 48 1.91 -9.87 5.08
C LEU A 48 1.81 -8.70 4.10
N THR A 49 1.12 -8.88 2.95
CA THR A 49 0.86 -7.78 2.01
C THR A 49 0.11 -6.64 2.69
N PHE A 50 -0.91 -6.95 3.50
CA PHE A 50 -1.68 -5.96 4.23
C PHE A 50 -0.85 -5.23 5.29
N MET A 51 0.04 -5.94 6.00
CA MET A 51 0.99 -5.32 6.93
C MET A 51 1.93 -4.35 6.21
N SER A 52 2.45 -4.73 5.04
CA SER A 52 3.27 -3.84 4.21
C SER A 52 2.49 -2.61 3.74
N TYR A 53 1.22 -2.78 3.35
CA TYR A 53 0.37 -1.65 3.01
C TYR A 53 0.15 -0.70 4.20
N GLN A 54 -0.13 -1.22 5.40
CA GLN A 54 -0.30 -0.40 6.60
C GLN A 54 1.00 0.33 6.98
N SER A 55 2.15 -0.34 6.83
CA SER A 55 3.48 0.24 6.99
C SER A 55 3.66 1.46 6.09
N LEU A 56 3.35 1.30 4.79
CA LEU A 56 3.44 2.36 3.81
C LEU A 56 2.51 3.53 4.14
N VAL A 57 1.26 3.25 4.50
CA VAL A 57 0.28 4.29 4.87
C VAL A 57 0.75 5.08 6.09
N ASN A 58 1.29 4.43 7.12
CA ASN A 58 1.82 5.11 8.31
C ASN A 58 3.04 5.97 7.95
N ALA A 59 3.97 5.44 7.16
CA ALA A 59 5.17 6.17 6.72
C ALA A 59 4.82 7.42 5.91
N ILE A 60 3.84 7.32 4.99
CA ILE A 60 3.31 8.49 4.27
C ILE A 60 2.63 9.45 5.24
N ALA A 61 1.86 8.94 6.21
CA ALA A 61 1.16 9.78 7.18
C ALA A 61 2.15 10.65 7.96
N GLU A 62 3.25 10.08 8.46
CA GLU A 62 4.32 10.81 9.14
C GLU A 62 4.98 11.87 8.22
N ALA A 63 5.35 11.50 7.00
CA ALA A 63 5.91 12.44 6.03
C ALA A 63 4.95 13.60 5.73
N SER A 64 3.68 13.29 5.53
CA SER A 64 2.64 14.28 5.24
C SER A 64 2.34 15.18 6.43
N SER A 65 2.37 14.63 7.64
CA SER A 65 2.20 15.38 8.90
C SER A 65 3.37 16.35 9.09
N TYR A 66 4.59 15.90 8.80
CA TYR A 66 5.77 16.76 8.88
C TYR A 66 5.69 17.95 7.90
N LEU A 67 5.33 17.70 6.64
CA LEU A 67 5.22 18.74 5.61
C LEU A 67 4.04 19.69 5.83
N ASP A 68 2.95 19.22 6.47
CA ASP A 68 1.84 20.10 6.89
C ASP A 68 2.29 21.13 7.94
N LEU A 69 3.23 20.74 8.82
CA LEU A 69 3.80 21.62 9.84
C LEU A 69 4.98 22.46 9.32
N ASN A 70 5.77 21.91 8.40
CA ASN A 70 7.02 22.50 7.89
C ASN A 70 7.03 22.40 6.36
N PRO A 71 6.22 23.22 5.66
CA PRO A 71 6.15 23.20 4.20
C PRO A 71 7.49 23.59 3.56
N ALA A 72 8.27 24.43 4.25
CA ALA A 72 9.58 24.92 3.83
C ALA A 72 10.50 25.02 5.05
N LEU A 73 11.78 24.72 4.87
CA LEU A 73 12.80 24.91 5.90
C LEU A 73 13.39 26.30 5.84
N SER A 74 13.60 26.90 7.02
CA SER A 74 14.41 28.11 7.15
C SER A 74 15.88 27.74 7.01
N CYS A 75 16.48 28.04 5.87
CA CYS A 75 17.90 27.81 5.63
C CYS A 75 18.54 29.06 5.00
N THR A 76 19.80 29.31 5.37
CA THR A 76 20.60 30.41 4.81
C THR A 76 21.24 29.94 3.50
N SER A 77 20.94 30.67 2.41
CA SER A 77 21.42 30.43 1.05
C SER A 77 22.91 30.02 0.97
N PRO A 78 23.29 29.09 0.05
CA PRO A 78 22.48 28.47 -1.01
C PRO A 78 21.77 27.20 -0.52
N CYS A 79 20.45 27.23 -0.47
CA CYS A 79 19.63 26.06 -0.16
C CYS A 79 18.30 26.18 -0.91
N ASP A 80 17.76 25.03 -1.32
CA ASP A 80 16.36 24.93 -1.72
C ASP A 80 15.55 24.62 -0.46
N PRO A 81 14.79 25.58 0.11
CA PRO A 81 14.06 25.37 1.36
C PRO A 81 12.96 24.31 1.23
N PHE A 82 12.43 24.10 0.02
CA PHE A 82 11.39 23.11 -0.24
C PHE A 82 12.00 21.73 -0.42
N GLY A 83 13.04 21.61 -1.26
CA GLY A 83 13.81 20.38 -1.42
C GLY A 83 14.39 19.87 -0.09
N ALA A 84 14.89 20.77 0.76
CA ALA A 84 15.38 20.39 2.08
C ALA A 84 14.26 19.90 3.02
N ALA A 85 13.07 20.49 2.96
CA ALA A 85 11.90 19.99 3.71
C ALA A 85 11.50 18.59 3.23
N ASP A 86 11.57 18.35 1.92
CA ASP A 86 11.26 17.05 1.30
C ASP A 86 12.27 15.97 1.68
N ASP A 87 13.56 16.31 1.75
CA ASP A 87 14.60 15.40 2.22
C ASP A 87 14.36 14.96 3.67
N ILE A 88 13.91 15.88 4.54
CA ILE A 88 13.54 15.52 5.91
C ILE A 88 12.26 14.68 5.94
N ALA A 89 11.25 15.02 5.12
CA ALA A 89 10.02 14.26 5.02
C ALA A 89 10.29 12.81 4.56
N ARG A 90 11.18 12.61 3.59
CA ARG A 90 11.63 11.29 3.13
C ARG A 90 12.43 10.55 4.19
N THR A 91 13.29 11.26 4.92
CA THR A 91 14.02 10.68 6.05
C THR A 91 13.04 10.15 7.10
N ARG A 92 12.02 10.95 7.46
CA ARG A 92 10.98 10.57 8.42
C ARG A 92 10.15 9.39 7.94
N PHE A 93 9.70 9.42 6.68
CA PHE A 93 9.04 8.30 6.02
C PHE A 93 9.83 7.00 6.21
N ARG A 94 11.15 7.03 5.95
CA ARG A 94 12.00 5.84 6.03
C ARG A 94 12.19 5.35 7.46
N SER A 95 12.26 6.27 8.42
CA SER A 95 12.47 5.96 9.83
C SER A 95 11.21 5.62 10.63
N GLU A 96 10.01 5.66 10.02
CA GLU A 96 8.73 5.43 10.72
C GLU A 96 8.68 4.07 11.44
N GLN A 97 9.32 3.04 10.88
CA GLN A 97 9.39 1.72 11.50
C GLN A 97 10.72 1.43 12.21
N GLY A 98 11.53 2.47 12.43
CA GLY A 98 12.89 2.37 12.94
C GLY A 98 13.93 2.04 11.86
N SER A 99 15.20 2.07 12.25
CA SER A 99 16.36 1.87 11.36
C SER A 99 16.74 0.40 11.14
N ILE A 100 15.99 -0.53 11.73
CA ILE A 100 16.25 -1.96 11.60
C ILE A 100 15.32 -2.51 10.53
N ILE A 101 15.92 -3.15 9.52
CA ILE A 101 15.17 -3.82 8.45
C ILE A 101 14.49 -5.06 9.04
N HIS A 102 13.27 -4.89 9.53
CA HIS A 102 12.43 -5.96 10.06
C HIS A 102 11.61 -6.63 8.96
N GLY A 103 12.19 -7.61 8.28
CA GLY A 103 11.44 -8.51 7.40
C GLY A 103 10.66 -7.79 6.27
N VAL A 104 9.39 -8.16 6.10
CA VAL A 104 8.60 -7.80 4.91
C VAL A 104 7.94 -6.43 5.05
N GLY A 105 8.25 -5.54 4.12
CA GLY A 105 7.54 -4.27 3.96
C GLY A 105 8.09 -3.11 4.79
N ASN A 106 9.41 -2.93 4.76
CA ASN A 106 10.10 -1.86 5.47
C ASN A 106 10.24 -0.59 4.60
N PRO A 107 9.90 0.61 5.10
CA PRO A 107 10.10 1.87 4.36
C PRO A 107 11.56 2.19 3.99
N SER A 108 12.52 1.52 4.64
CA SER A 108 13.96 1.59 4.32
C SER A 108 14.40 0.61 3.23
N ASP A 109 13.57 -0.37 2.86
CA ASP A 109 13.82 -1.35 1.79
C ASP A 109 12.58 -1.43 0.88
N LEU A 110 12.43 -0.42 0.02
CA LEU A 110 11.29 -0.26 -0.88
C LEU A 110 11.32 -1.26 -2.03
N ASN A 111 12.47 -1.87 -2.32
CA ASN A 111 12.62 -2.85 -3.39
C ASN A 111 12.53 -4.32 -2.91
N ALA A 112 12.42 -4.52 -1.58
CA ALA A 112 12.36 -5.81 -0.90
C ALA A 112 13.56 -6.73 -1.22
N ASN A 113 14.78 -6.20 -1.28
CA ASN A 113 16.01 -6.99 -1.46
C ASN A 113 16.77 -7.23 -0.15
N HIS A 114 16.23 -6.77 0.99
CA HIS A 114 16.79 -6.88 2.34
C HIS A 114 18.05 -6.03 2.55
N ILE A 115 18.26 -5.02 1.72
CA ILE A 115 19.33 -4.03 1.82
C ILE A 115 18.65 -2.67 1.97
N ASP A 116 19.25 -1.79 2.78
CA ASP A 116 18.76 -0.41 2.86
C ASP A 116 18.95 0.24 1.49
N ASP A 117 17.87 0.71 0.86
CA ASP A 117 17.95 1.29 -0.49
C ASP A 117 19.01 2.40 -0.55
N LEU A 118 19.16 3.22 0.51
CA LEU A 118 20.12 4.33 0.52
C LEU A 118 21.59 3.86 0.61
N SER A 119 21.82 2.63 1.07
CA SER A 119 23.16 2.02 1.09
C SER A 119 23.57 1.46 -0.27
N GLU A 120 22.64 1.37 -1.22
CA GLU A 120 22.88 0.82 -2.55
C GLU A 120 23.37 1.87 -3.55
N ALA A 121 24.11 1.41 -4.57
CA ALA A 121 24.52 2.26 -5.67
C ALA A 121 23.29 2.75 -6.46
N GLY A 122 23.08 4.08 -6.50
CA GLY A 122 21.88 4.67 -7.11
C GLY A 122 20.64 4.67 -6.21
N GLY A 123 20.79 4.24 -4.96
CA GLY A 123 19.75 4.18 -3.94
C GLY A 123 18.91 5.43 -3.77
N ALA A 124 19.56 6.59 -3.67
CA ALA A 124 18.86 7.88 -3.52
C ALA A 124 17.92 8.19 -4.70
N ALA A 125 18.33 7.88 -5.93
CA ALA A 125 17.49 8.07 -7.11
C ALA A 125 16.30 7.08 -7.11
N TYR A 126 16.53 5.86 -6.65
CA TYR A 126 15.49 4.86 -6.48
C TYR A 126 14.47 5.26 -5.41
N VAL A 127 14.92 5.71 -4.24
CA VAL A 127 14.04 6.24 -3.18
C VAL A 127 13.25 7.44 -3.69
N THR A 128 13.87 8.31 -4.49
CA THR A 128 13.18 9.46 -5.10
C THR A 128 12.12 9.07 -6.12
N SER A 129 12.33 7.96 -6.85
CA SER A 129 11.33 7.47 -7.79
C SER A 129 10.17 6.75 -7.08
N MET A 130 10.46 6.12 -5.94
CA MET A 130 9.47 5.42 -5.13
C MET A 130 8.70 6.33 -4.17
N ILE A 131 9.28 7.43 -3.70
CA ILE A 131 8.64 8.44 -2.85
C ILE A 131 8.64 9.77 -3.60
N GLN A 132 7.51 10.10 -4.21
CA GLN A 132 7.30 11.35 -4.91
C GLN A 132 6.52 12.30 -4.02
N ILE A 133 7.08 13.50 -3.83
CA ILE A 133 6.44 14.60 -3.12
C ILE A 133 6.24 15.68 -4.18
N ASP A 134 5.00 16.09 -4.35
CA ASP A 134 4.57 17.03 -5.37
C ASP A 134 3.52 17.97 -4.79
N GLU A 135 3.31 19.10 -5.45
CA GLU A 135 2.24 20.03 -5.14
C GLU A 135 1.07 19.88 -6.12
N ALA A 136 -0.14 20.14 -5.64
CA ALA A 136 -1.34 20.25 -6.46
C ALA A 136 -2.17 21.48 -6.06
N ASP A 137 -2.96 21.94 -7.01
CA ASP A 137 -4.02 22.92 -6.79
C ASP A 137 -5.40 22.24 -6.67
N ASN A 138 -6.39 23.02 -6.27
CA ASN A 138 -7.78 22.59 -6.12
C ASN A 138 -8.45 22.06 -7.41
N THR A 139 -7.88 22.30 -8.60
CA THR A 139 -8.42 21.81 -9.88
C THR A 139 -8.01 20.36 -10.19
N GLN A 140 -7.03 19.85 -9.45
CA GLN A 140 -6.49 18.50 -9.60
C GLN A 140 -6.92 17.56 -8.46
N ILE A 141 -7.67 18.06 -7.47
CA ILE A 141 -8.10 17.33 -6.28
C ILE A 141 -9.63 17.25 -6.23
N ASP A 142 -10.19 16.06 -5.99
CA ASP A 142 -11.61 15.91 -5.70
C ASP A 142 -11.92 16.32 -4.25
N SER A 143 -12.17 17.61 -4.05
CA SER A 143 -12.53 18.19 -2.75
C SER A 143 -13.91 17.76 -2.23
N ALA A 144 -14.76 17.13 -3.06
CA ALA A 144 -16.09 16.65 -2.67
C ALA A 144 -16.06 15.21 -2.11
N SER A 145 -14.97 14.47 -2.31
CA SER A 145 -14.77 13.15 -1.73
C SER A 145 -14.43 13.26 -0.23
N ASN A 146 -15.43 13.13 0.64
CA ASN A 146 -15.32 13.24 2.11
C ASN A 146 -14.49 12.13 2.80
N GLY A 147 -13.62 11.44 2.08
CA GLY A 147 -12.78 10.38 2.61
C GLY A 147 -11.66 10.06 1.62
N ASN A 148 -10.43 10.41 1.98
CA ASN A 148 -9.21 10.23 1.19
C ASN A 148 -9.24 10.99 -0.14
N PHE A 149 -8.92 12.29 -0.09
CA PHE A 149 -8.81 13.19 -1.25
C PHE A 149 -8.15 12.51 -2.45
N ALA A 150 -8.99 12.07 -3.39
CA ALA A 150 -8.55 11.38 -4.58
C ALA A 150 -7.95 12.41 -5.55
N LEU A 151 -6.75 12.12 -6.04
CA LEU A 151 -6.22 12.80 -7.21
C LEU A 151 -7.19 12.57 -8.35
N LEU A 152 -7.61 13.65 -9.00
CA LEU A 152 -8.41 13.54 -10.22
C LEU A 152 -7.57 12.87 -11.32
N GLY A 153 -8.22 12.23 -12.29
CA GLY A 153 -7.53 11.53 -13.38
C GLY A 153 -6.67 12.44 -14.29
N ASN A 154 -6.79 13.76 -14.13
CA ASN A 154 -5.99 14.79 -14.79
C ASN A 154 -4.81 15.30 -13.94
N TYR A 155 -4.51 14.67 -12.79
CA TYR A 155 -3.40 15.08 -11.94
C TYR A 155 -2.08 15.08 -12.71
N ASN A 156 -1.43 16.25 -12.74
CA ASN A 156 -0.17 16.46 -13.40
C ASN A 156 0.67 17.44 -12.56
N PRO A 157 1.73 16.97 -11.88
CA PRO A 157 2.55 17.84 -11.03
C PRO A 157 3.23 18.97 -11.81
N SER A 158 3.46 18.77 -13.12
CA SER A 158 4.02 19.80 -14.00
C SER A 158 2.99 20.87 -14.43
N ALA A 159 1.70 20.63 -14.23
CA ALA A 159 0.63 21.58 -14.53
C ALA A 159 0.17 22.37 -13.28
N THR A 160 0.74 22.08 -12.11
CA THR A 160 0.43 22.79 -10.87
C THR A 160 0.85 24.25 -10.95
N ASP A 161 -0.03 25.14 -10.50
CA ASP A 161 0.22 26.58 -10.49
C ASP A 161 1.46 26.94 -9.67
N SER A 162 2.22 27.94 -10.17
CA SER A 162 3.47 28.36 -9.54
C SER A 162 3.31 28.89 -8.13
N ALA A 163 2.12 29.41 -7.76
CA ALA A 163 1.85 29.80 -6.38
C ALA A 163 1.79 28.59 -5.44
N CYS A 164 1.26 27.45 -5.92
CA CYS A 164 1.24 26.21 -5.14
C CYS A 164 2.60 25.52 -5.08
N GLN A 165 3.43 25.64 -6.13
CA GLN A 165 4.82 25.15 -6.12
C GLN A 165 5.68 25.86 -5.05
N GLN A 166 5.33 27.09 -4.67
CA GLN A 166 5.99 27.80 -3.56
C GLN A 166 5.46 27.41 -2.18
N ARG A 167 4.52 26.45 -2.09
CA ARG A 167 3.87 26.00 -0.86
C ARG A 167 3.34 27.13 0.02
N VAL A 168 2.90 28.22 -0.60
CA VAL A 168 2.31 29.36 0.09
C VAL A 168 0.84 29.08 0.35
N SER A 169 0.37 29.41 1.55
CA SER A 169 -1.05 29.33 1.87
C SER A 169 -1.81 30.48 1.18
N VAL A 170 -2.17 30.30 -0.09
CA VAL A 170 -2.90 31.34 -0.84
C VAL A 170 -4.42 31.17 -0.65
N PRO A 171 -5.13 32.15 -0.07
CA PRO A 171 -6.59 32.20 -0.14
C PRO A 171 -7.07 32.44 -1.58
N HIS A 172 -6.23 33.04 -2.42
CA HIS A 172 -6.39 33.20 -3.86
C HIS A 172 -5.01 33.33 -4.51
N SER A 173 -4.72 32.54 -5.56
CA SER A 173 -3.50 32.76 -6.35
C SER A 173 -3.61 34.10 -7.08
N LEU A 174 -2.58 34.95 -6.97
CA LEU A 174 -2.53 36.24 -7.68
C LEU A 174 -2.48 36.06 -9.22
N THR A 175 -2.02 34.89 -9.67
CA THR A 175 -1.91 34.53 -11.09
C THR A 175 -3.16 33.81 -11.60
N ASN A 176 -3.90 33.10 -10.75
CA ASN A 176 -5.10 32.36 -11.14
C ASN A 176 -6.20 32.42 -10.06
N PRO A 177 -7.27 33.21 -10.26
CA PRO A 177 -8.34 33.35 -9.27
C PRO A 177 -9.17 32.07 -9.11
N ASN A 178 -9.03 31.06 -9.98
CA ASN A 178 -9.72 29.79 -9.79
C ASN A 178 -9.07 28.93 -8.71
N ILE A 179 -7.86 29.29 -8.25
CA ILE A 179 -7.11 28.54 -7.25
C ILE A 179 -7.43 29.07 -5.87
N THR A 180 -8.13 28.26 -5.09
CA THR A 180 -8.58 28.59 -3.74
C THR A 180 -7.80 27.87 -2.65
N SER A 181 -7.01 26.85 -3.02
CA SER A 181 -6.25 26.02 -2.07
C SER A 181 -5.13 25.28 -2.79
N CYS A 182 -4.00 25.16 -2.10
CA CYS A 182 -2.87 24.33 -2.51
C CYS A 182 -2.77 23.10 -1.60
N TYR A 183 -2.22 22.03 -2.16
CA TYR A 183 -2.11 20.73 -1.53
C TYR A 183 -0.71 20.16 -1.73
N ILE A 184 -0.22 19.42 -0.74
CA ILE A 184 0.96 18.56 -0.85
C ILE A 184 0.46 17.15 -1.07
N VAL A 185 0.98 16.53 -2.13
CA VAL A 185 0.67 15.17 -2.56
C VAL A 185 1.92 14.33 -2.36
N ILE A 186 1.81 13.32 -1.51
CA ILE A 186 2.87 12.33 -1.32
C ILE A 186 2.39 11.02 -1.92
N ARG A 187 3.13 10.50 -2.89
CA ARG A 187 2.90 9.20 -3.53
C ARG A 187 4.06 8.32 -3.17
N ALA A 188 3.78 7.18 -2.54
CA ALA A 188 4.81 6.19 -2.28
C ALA A 188 4.44 4.85 -2.92
N ALA A 189 5.47 4.13 -3.34
CA ALA A 189 5.37 2.78 -3.84
C ALA A 189 6.41 1.90 -3.15
N MET A 190 6.06 0.62 -2.99
CA MET A 190 6.97 -0.39 -2.49
C MET A 190 6.73 -1.73 -3.20
N LEU A 191 7.79 -2.51 -3.35
CA LEU A 191 7.73 -3.86 -3.89
C LEU A 191 7.47 -4.86 -2.76
N TYR A 192 6.58 -5.80 -3.02
CA TYR A 192 6.27 -6.94 -2.16
C TYR A 192 6.51 -8.22 -2.93
N LYS A 193 7.24 -9.17 -2.33
CA LYS A 193 7.55 -10.48 -2.95
C LYS A 193 6.72 -11.56 -2.25
N PRO A 194 5.60 -12.03 -2.85
CA PRO A 194 4.82 -13.10 -2.26
C PRO A 194 5.65 -14.38 -2.16
N PHE A 195 5.51 -15.13 -1.06
CA PHE A 195 6.27 -16.37 -0.87
C PHE A 195 5.56 -17.56 -1.55
N ILE A 196 4.27 -17.72 -1.30
CA ILE A 196 3.50 -18.91 -1.72
C ILE A 196 2.73 -18.61 -3.00
N LEU A 197 2.16 -17.42 -3.08
CA LEU A 197 1.40 -16.94 -4.23
C LEU A 197 2.28 -16.49 -5.41
N GLN A 198 3.61 -16.60 -5.32
CA GLN A 198 4.54 -16.21 -6.37
C GLN A 198 4.21 -16.83 -7.74
N ARG A 199 3.79 -18.10 -7.74
CA ARG A 199 3.42 -18.81 -8.98
C ARG A 199 2.12 -18.31 -9.60
N LEU A 200 1.24 -17.69 -8.83
CA LEU A 200 -0.07 -17.23 -9.26
C LEU A 200 -0.07 -15.72 -9.59
N LEU A 201 0.59 -14.92 -8.75
CA LEU A 201 0.58 -13.46 -8.80
C LEU A 201 1.84 -12.86 -9.43
N GLY A 202 2.85 -13.69 -9.72
CA GLY A 202 4.15 -13.27 -10.21
C GLY A 202 5.18 -13.06 -9.09
N ASN A 203 6.40 -12.69 -9.49
CA ASN A 203 7.54 -12.58 -8.57
C ASN A 203 7.48 -11.35 -7.66
N THR A 204 6.73 -10.32 -8.07
CA THR A 204 6.69 -9.04 -7.38
C THR A 204 5.32 -8.40 -7.57
N LEU A 205 4.80 -7.83 -6.49
CA LEU A 205 3.63 -6.96 -6.46
C LEU A 205 4.09 -5.55 -6.08
N THR A 206 3.55 -4.52 -6.73
CA THR A 206 3.80 -3.13 -6.33
C THR A 206 2.61 -2.63 -5.52
N ILE A 207 2.87 -2.18 -4.30
CA ILE A 207 1.87 -1.58 -3.41
C ILE A 207 2.04 -0.07 -3.53
N HIS A 208 0.95 0.63 -3.81
CA HIS A 208 0.90 2.09 -3.89
C HIS A 208 0.10 2.66 -2.74
N ALA A 209 0.54 3.80 -2.21
CA ALA A 209 -0.26 4.61 -1.32
C ALA A 209 -0.05 6.10 -1.62
N ILE A 210 -1.08 6.88 -1.35
CA ILE A 210 -1.14 8.31 -1.65
C ILE A 210 -1.69 9.02 -0.41
N SER A 211 -1.09 10.14 -0.05
CA SER A 211 -1.63 11.09 0.92
C SER A 211 -1.68 12.46 0.30
N VAL A 212 -2.77 13.17 0.55
CA VAL A 212 -2.97 14.54 0.10
C VAL A 212 -3.31 15.37 1.33
N ARG A 213 -2.53 16.43 1.56
CA ARG A 213 -2.71 17.36 2.68
C ARG A 213 -2.87 18.77 2.13
N ARG A 214 -3.81 19.52 2.67
CA ARG A 214 -3.97 20.94 2.32
C ARG A 214 -2.88 21.74 3.00
N ILE A 215 -2.26 22.67 2.28
CA ILE A 215 -1.30 23.62 2.83
C ILE A 215 -2.06 24.67 3.64
N VAL A 216 -1.97 24.58 4.96
CA VAL A 216 -2.63 25.53 5.89
C VAL A 216 -1.67 26.58 6.45
N LYS A 217 -0.37 26.33 6.38
CA LYS A 217 0.70 27.22 6.80
C LYS A 217 1.67 27.38 5.66
N GLY A 218 2.15 28.59 5.43
CA GLY A 218 3.05 28.97 4.33
C GLY A 218 2.94 30.46 4.10
#